data_AF-X0SR64-F1
#
_entry.id   AF-X0SR64-F1
#
_cell.length_a   1.000
_cell.length_b   1.000
_cell.length_c   1.000
_cell.angle_alpha   90.00
_cell.angle_beta   90.00
_cell.angle_gamma   90.00
#
_symmetry.space_group_name_H-M   'P 1'
#
loop_
_entity.id
_entity.type
_entity.pdbx_description
1 polymer ?
#
loop_
_entity_poly.entity_id
_entity_poly.type
_entity_poly.pdbx_seq_one_letter_code
_entity_poly.pdbx_strand_id
1 'polypeptide(L)'
;HQLHMEDRTAKHLMLRRISAEIEKTGAESIILINEAWLSRTDEDPPSTFPADDPDREEALHLLAADAQGNLFAHAAIFVRDAENRIEFTEETHGVTGATNILEPIRDAWRRTRDRAS
;
A
#
# COMPACT_ATOMS: atom_id res chain seq x y z
N HIS A 1 9.84 -13.45 -0.29
CA HIS A 1 10.98 -12.58 0.08
C HIS A 1 10.40 -11.46 0.93
N GLN A 2 10.88 -11.25 2.17
CA GLN A 2 10.36 -10.23 3.09
C GLN A 2 11.19 -8.93 2.94
N LEU A 3 10.54 -7.77 2.91
CA LEU A 3 11.17 -6.47 2.61
C LEU A 3 10.74 -5.43 3.65
N HIS A 4 11.67 -4.60 4.13
CA HIS A 4 11.44 -3.54 5.13
C HIS A 4 11.34 -2.15 4.48
N MET A 5 10.48 -1.28 5.01
CA MET A 5 10.18 0.06 4.48
C MET A 5 10.52 1.15 5.51
N GLU A 6 11.79 1.57 5.56
CA GLU A 6 12.28 2.56 6.54
C GLU A 6 12.37 4.00 5.99
N ASP A 7 12.30 4.20 4.66
CA ASP A 7 12.42 5.53 4.01
C ASP A 7 11.63 5.58 2.68
N ARG A 8 11.15 6.77 2.26
CA ARG A 8 10.51 7.03 0.96
C ARG A 8 11.37 6.53 -0.20
N THR A 9 12.70 6.65 -0.10
CA THR A 9 13.63 6.12 -1.11
C THR A 9 13.58 4.58 -1.18
N ALA A 10 13.58 3.91 -0.03
CA ALA A 10 13.47 2.45 0.05
C ALA A 10 12.15 1.95 -0.55
N LYS A 11 11.04 2.66 -0.32
CA LYS A 11 9.74 2.38 -0.93
C LYS A 11 9.78 2.44 -2.46
N HIS A 12 10.44 3.44 -3.05
CA HIS A 12 10.58 3.52 -4.51
C HIS A 12 11.44 2.38 -5.07
N LEU A 13 12.53 2.03 -4.41
CA LEU A 13 13.37 0.89 -4.80
C LEU A 13 12.62 -0.44 -4.71
N MET A 14 11.80 -0.61 -3.67
CA MET A 14 10.96 -1.79 -3.50
C MET A 14 9.95 -1.93 -4.64
N LEU A 15 9.22 -0.86 -4.97
CA LEU A 15 8.26 -0.87 -6.07
C LEU A 15 8.92 -1.22 -7.41
N ARG A 16 10.13 -0.69 -7.67
CA ARG A 16 10.90 -1.06 -8.86
C ARG A 16 11.29 -2.54 -8.89
N ARG A 17 11.66 -3.13 -7.75
CA ARG A 17 11.96 -4.56 -7.65
C ARG A 17 10.71 -5.40 -7.91
N ILE A 18 9.56 -5.00 -7.36
CA ILE A 18 8.27 -5.67 -7.62
C ILE A 18 7.93 -5.61 -9.11
N SER A 19 8.06 -4.44 -9.75
CA SER A 19 7.84 -4.29 -11.19
C SER A 19 8.75 -5.20 -12.01
N ALA A 20 10.03 -5.33 -11.65
CA ALA A 20 10.96 -6.22 -12.34
C ALA A 20 10.58 -7.70 -12.17
N GLU A 21 10.13 -8.12 -10.99
CA GLU A 21 9.64 -9.48 -10.78
C GLU A 21 8.36 -9.75 -11.58
N ILE A 22 7.43 -8.80 -11.65
CA ILE A 22 6.24 -8.90 -12.50
C ILE A 22 6.62 -9.16 -13.97
N GLU A 23 7.54 -8.38 -14.53
CA GLU A 23 8.00 -8.56 -15.91
C GLU A 23 8.68 -9.92 -16.13
N LYS A 24 9.36 -10.45 -15.11
CA LYS A 24 10.08 -11.71 -15.18
C LYS A 24 9.15 -12.92 -15.04
N THR A 25 8.15 -12.86 -14.17
CA THR A 25 7.29 -14.00 -13.83
C THR A 25 5.95 -13.98 -14.55
N GLY A 26 5.56 -12.85 -15.13
CA GLY A 26 4.21 -12.65 -15.68
C GLY A 26 3.14 -12.60 -14.58
N ALA A 27 3.48 -12.15 -13.37
CA ALA A 27 2.50 -12.07 -12.28
C ALA A 27 1.42 -11.03 -12.62
N GLU A 28 0.15 -11.44 -12.57
CA GLU A 28 -0.99 -10.59 -12.94
C GLU A 28 -1.66 -9.93 -11.74
N SER A 29 -1.26 -10.28 -10.52
CA SER A 29 -1.81 -9.71 -9.29
C SER A 29 -0.72 -9.48 -8.25
N ILE A 30 -0.99 -8.51 -7.37
CA ILE A 30 -0.17 -8.24 -6.19
C ILE A 30 -1.06 -8.15 -4.96
N ILE A 31 -0.48 -8.49 -3.81
CA ILE A 31 -1.01 -8.17 -2.49
C ILE A 31 0.13 -7.54 -1.70
N LEU A 32 -0.08 -6.32 -1.23
CA LEU A 32 0.82 -5.58 -0.37
C LEU A 32 0.18 -5.52 1.01
N ILE A 33 0.92 -5.95 2.03
CA ILE A 33 0.49 -5.85 3.43
C ILE A 33 1.57 -5.07 4.16
N ASN A 34 1.20 -3.97 4.81
CA ASN A 34 2.14 -3.12 5.53
C ASN A 34 1.46 -2.43 6.72
N GLU A 35 2.25 -2.07 7.72
CA GLU A 35 1.82 -1.09 8.72
C GLU A 35 1.81 0.30 8.06
N ALA A 36 0.77 1.07 8.36
CA ALA A 36 0.55 2.41 7.85
C ALA A 36 0.03 3.33 8.97
N TRP A 37 0.27 4.62 8.81
CA TRP A 37 -0.46 5.63 9.55
C TRP A 37 -1.61 6.17 8.70
N LEU A 38 -2.79 6.26 9.30
CA LEU A 38 -3.98 6.88 8.73
C LEU A 38 -4.24 8.19 9.43
N SER A 39 -4.61 9.23 8.68
CA SER A 39 -5.15 10.46 9.27
C SER A 39 -6.60 10.24 9.65
N ARG A 40 -7.02 10.80 10.80
CA ARG A 40 -8.45 10.78 11.21
C ARG A 40 -9.29 11.83 10.48
N THR A 41 -8.65 12.77 9.80
CA THR A 41 -9.35 13.81 9.04
C THR A 41 -9.86 13.24 7.72
N ASP A 42 -11.18 13.19 7.55
CA ASP A 42 -11.86 12.86 6.29
C ASP A 42 -11.77 13.97 5.23
N GLU A 43 -10.80 14.90 5.35
CA GLU A 43 -10.60 15.96 4.36
C GLU A 43 -10.03 15.37 3.06
N ASP A 44 -10.71 15.62 1.93
CA ASP A 44 -10.21 15.31 0.59
C ASP A 44 -10.12 16.59 -0.26
N PRO A 45 -8.91 17.07 -0.63
CA PRO A 45 -7.61 16.47 -0.30
C PRO A 45 -7.21 16.71 1.16
N PRO A 46 -6.43 15.80 1.78
CA PRO A 46 -5.98 15.97 3.15
C PRO A 46 -5.07 17.19 3.26
N SER A 47 -5.33 18.03 4.26
CA SER A 47 -4.53 19.23 4.54
C SER A 47 -3.14 18.92 5.10
N THR A 48 -2.94 17.71 5.62
CA THR A 48 -1.71 17.25 6.29
C THR A 48 -1.39 15.80 5.90
N PHE A 49 -0.11 15.42 5.83
CA PHE A 49 0.26 14.01 5.62
C PHE A 49 -0.03 13.20 6.90
N PRO A 50 -0.45 11.91 6.79
CA PRO A 50 -0.69 11.09 7.98
C PRO A 50 0.49 10.93 8.95
N ALA A 51 1.72 11.09 8.47
CA ALA A 51 2.92 11.08 9.32
C ALA A 51 3.05 12.34 10.20
N ASP A 52 2.49 13.46 9.74
CA ASP A 52 2.55 14.77 10.40
C ASP A 52 1.27 15.07 11.21
N ASP A 53 0.25 14.22 11.08
CA ASP A 53 -1.01 14.33 11.81
C ASP A 53 -0.82 13.92 13.30
N PRO A 54 -1.11 14.81 14.26
CA PRO A 54 -1.02 14.48 15.68
C PRO A 54 -2.06 13.43 16.10
N ASP A 55 -3.17 13.34 15.38
CA ASP A 55 -4.29 12.42 15.65
C ASP A 55 -4.22 11.17 14.76
N ARG A 56 -3.06 10.87 14.17
CA ARG A 56 -2.88 9.69 13.33
C ARG A 56 -3.17 8.38 14.07
N GLU A 57 -3.70 7.43 13.34
CA GLU A 57 -3.95 6.07 13.82
C GLU A 57 -3.02 5.08 13.14
N GLU A 58 -2.57 4.06 13.88
CA GLU A 58 -1.85 2.94 13.30
C GLU A 58 -2.83 1.94 12.68
N ALA A 59 -2.51 1.44 11.50
CA ALA A 59 -3.31 0.43 10.84
C ALA A 59 -2.46 -0.61 10.12
N LEU A 60 -2.95 -1.84 10.11
CA LEU A 60 -2.48 -2.88 9.21
C LEU A 60 -3.24 -2.70 7.90
N HIS A 61 -2.53 -2.24 6.86
CA HIS A 61 -3.10 -1.95 5.57
C HIS A 61 -2.79 -3.06 4.58
N LEU A 62 -3.84 -3.53 3.90
CA LEU A 62 -3.77 -4.44 2.76
C LEU A 62 -4.19 -3.68 1.50
N LEU A 63 -3.36 -3.74 0.47
CA LEU A 63 -3.65 -3.25 -0.87
C LEU A 63 -3.43 -4.37 -1.88
N ALA A 64 -4.49 -4.78 -2.56
CA ALA A 64 -4.44 -5.73 -3.65
C ALA A 64 -4.81 -5.07 -4.97
N ALA A 65 -4.14 -5.48 -6.04
CA ALA A 65 -4.39 -4.99 -7.39
C ALA A 65 -4.09 -6.06 -8.42
N ASP A 66 -4.73 -5.95 -9.59
CA ASP A 66 -4.45 -6.81 -10.74
C ASP A 66 -4.21 -6.06 -12.05
N ALA A 67 -3.73 -6.79 -13.05
CA ALA A 67 -3.41 -6.30 -14.39
C ALA A 67 -4.63 -5.79 -15.16
N GLN A 68 -5.84 -6.14 -14.72
CA GLN A 68 -7.11 -5.66 -15.29
C GLN A 68 -7.53 -4.31 -14.68
N GLY A 69 -6.83 -3.85 -13.65
CA GLY A 69 -7.08 -2.56 -13.01
C GLY A 69 -8.02 -2.65 -11.81
N ASN A 70 -8.38 -3.85 -11.34
CA ASN A 70 -9.14 -4.01 -10.12
C ASN A 70 -8.28 -3.62 -8.93
N LEU A 71 -8.90 -2.97 -7.94
CA LEU A 71 -8.26 -2.53 -6.71
C LEU A 71 -9.09 -2.96 -5.52
N PHE A 72 -8.42 -3.46 -4.50
CA PHE A 72 -9.00 -3.76 -3.20
C PHE A 72 -8.10 -3.20 -2.12
N ALA A 73 -8.67 -2.47 -1.17
CA ALA A 73 -7.96 -1.94 -0.03
C ALA A 73 -8.77 -2.17 1.24
N HIS A 74 -8.06 -2.54 2.30
CA HIS A 74 -8.61 -2.85 3.61
C HIS A 74 -7.60 -2.41 4.66
N ALA A 75 -8.07 -1.78 5.73
CA ALA A 75 -7.23 -1.40 6.84
C ALA A 75 -7.86 -1.84 8.16
N ALA A 76 -7.07 -2.48 9.01
CA ALA A 76 -7.44 -2.81 10.38
C ALA A 76 -6.68 -1.87 11.32
N ILE A 77 -7.39 -0.95 11.98
CA ILE A 77 -6.83 -0.02 12.94
C ILE A 77 -6.41 -0.79 14.18
N PHE A 78 -5.24 -0.46 14.72
CA PHE A 78 -4.74 -1.04 15.94
C PHE A 78 -4.11 0.01 16.85
N VAL A 79 -4.05 -0.32 18.14
CA VAL A 79 -3.32 0.43 19.15
C VAL A 79 -2.27 -0.46 19.80
N ARG A 80 -1.24 0.18 20.36
CA ARG A 80 -0.19 -0.49 21.13
C ARG A 80 -0.38 -0.18 22.61
N ASP A 81 -0.42 -1.20 23.44
CA ASP A 81 -0.46 -1.02 24.90
C ASP A 81 0.91 -0.62 25.48
N ALA A 82 0.98 -0.43 26.80
CA ALA A 82 2.22 -0.06 27.48
C ALA A 82 3.35 -1.11 27.34
N GLU A 83 3.00 -2.36 27.02
CA GLU A 83 3.92 -3.46 26.75
C GLU A 83 4.17 -3.67 25.24
N ASN A 84 3.71 -2.74 24.40
CA ASN A 84 3.83 -2.77 22.94
C ASN A 84 3.09 -3.95 22.28
N ARG A 85 2.05 -4.50 22.91
CA ARG A 85 1.15 -5.50 22.32
C ARG A 85 0.10 -4.81 21.46
N ILE A 86 -0.25 -5.46 20.34
CA ILE A 86 -1.20 -4.96 19.36
C ILE A 86 -2.62 -5.39 19.74
N GLU A 87 -3.55 -4.43 19.80
CA GLU A 87 -4.98 -4.66 19.93
C GLU A 87 -5.71 -3.99 18.76
N PHE A 88 -6.47 -4.77 17.99
CA PHE A 88 -7.26 -4.27 16.87
C PHE A 88 -8.59 -3.69 17.37
N THR A 89 -8.99 -2.55 16.82
CA THR A 89 -10.16 -1.79 17.29
C THR A 89 -11.26 -1.73 16.23
N GLU A 90 -10.98 -1.12 15.08
CA GLU A 90 -11.92 -0.87 13.99
C GLU A 90 -11.35 -1.34 12.65
N GLU A 91 -12.21 -1.79 11.76
CA GLU A 91 -11.85 -2.16 10.39
C GLU A 91 -12.49 -1.17 9.42
N THR A 92 -11.69 -0.61 8.52
CA THR A 92 -12.14 0.28 7.45
C THR A 92 -11.99 -0.38 6.09
N HIS A 93 -13.04 -0.28 5.28
CA HIS A 93 -13.13 -0.86 3.95
C HIS A 93 -13.26 0.26 2.93
N GLY A 94 -12.44 0.27 1.88
CA GLY A 94 -12.55 1.25 0.82
C GLY A 94 -11.23 1.61 0.16
N VAL A 95 -11.31 2.28 -0.99
CA VAL A 95 -10.14 2.73 -1.75
C VAL A 95 -9.63 4.04 -1.14
N THR A 96 -8.92 3.98 -0.02
CA THR A 96 -8.31 5.16 0.60
C THR A 96 -7.04 5.54 -0.14
N GLY A 97 -7.07 6.59 -0.97
CA GLY A 97 -5.94 7.45 -1.40
C GLY A 97 -4.68 6.81 -2.02
N ALA A 98 -4.58 5.49 -2.07
CA ALA A 98 -3.35 4.74 -2.36
C ALA A 98 -3.09 4.60 -3.86
N THR A 99 -3.88 5.24 -4.71
CA THR A 99 -3.87 5.02 -6.17
C THR A 99 -2.54 5.35 -6.83
N ASN A 100 -1.69 6.20 -6.21
CA ASN A 100 -0.42 6.64 -6.79
C ASN A 100 0.75 5.68 -6.52
N ILE A 101 0.74 4.89 -5.44
CA ILE A 101 1.87 3.98 -5.13
C ILE A 101 2.01 2.85 -6.16
N LEU A 102 0.89 2.45 -6.79
CA LEU A 102 0.82 1.32 -7.69
C LEU A 102 1.22 1.64 -9.13
N GLU A 103 1.51 2.90 -9.45
CA GLU A 103 1.79 3.29 -10.84
C GLU A 103 2.96 2.51 -11.48
N PRO A 104 4.10 2.28 -10.80
CA PRO A 104 5.18 1.47 -11.37
C PRO A 104 4.79 0.02 -11.66
N ILE A 105 3.80 -0.51 -10.93
CA ILE A 105 3.32 -1.89 -11.08
C ILE A 105 2.36 -1.96 -12.27
N ARG A 106 1.44 -0.98 -12.40
CA ARG A 106 0.58 -0.84 -13.58
C ARG A 106 1.38 -0.70 -14.87
N ASP A 107 2.46 0.07 -14.81
CA ASP A 107 3.44 0.22 -15.89
C ASP A 107 4.07 -1.12 -16.31
N ALA A 108 4.42 -1.97 -15.34
CA ALA A 108 5.01 -3.28 -15.61
C ALA A 108 4.01 -4.23 -16.30
N TRP A 109 2.74 -4.23 -15.88
CA TRP A 109 1.69 -4.98 -16.55
C TRP A 109 1.45 -4.51 -17.98
N ARG A 110 1.42 -3.19 -18.22
CA ARG A 110 1.33 -2.62 -19.58
C ARG A 110 2.44 -3.14 -20.48
N ARG A 111 3.71 -3.02 -20.04
CA ARG A 111 4.87 -3.51 -20.80
C ARG A 111 4.84 -5.01 -21.07
N THR A 112 4.36 -5.79 -20.12
CA THR A 112 4.27 -7.25 -20.28
C THR A 112 3.22 -7.63 -21.34
N ARG A 113 2.07 -6.96 -21.34
CA ARG A 113 1.02 -7.14 -22.35
C ARG A 113 1.49 -6.74 -23.76
N ASP A 114 2.21 -5.63 -23.87
CA ASP A 114 2.73 -5.14 -25.16
C ASP A 114 3.77 -6.10 -25.76
N ARG A 115 4.54 -6.82 -24.93
CA ARG A 115 5.49 -7.86 -25.41
C ARG A 115 4.82 -9.17 -25.85
N ALA A 116 3.60 -9.42 -25.38
CA ALA A 116 2.85 -10.63 -25.68
C ALA A 116 1.93 -10.49 -26.92
N SER A 117 1.80 -9.27 -27.46
CA SER A 117 1.01 -8.93 -28.65
C SER A 117 1.85 -8.98 -29.92
#